data_AF-A0A7C7WP89-F1
#
_entry.id   AF-A0A7C7WP89-F1
#
_cell.length_a   1.000
_cell.length_b   1.000
_cell.length_c   1.000
_cell.angle_alpha   90.00
_cell.angle_beta   90.00
_cell.angle_gamma   90.00
#
_symmetry.space_group_name_H-M   'P 1'
#
loop_
_entity.id
_entity.type
_entity.pdbx_description
1 polymer ?
#
loop_
_entity_poly.entity_id
_entity_poly.type
_entity_poly.pdbx_seq_one_letter_code
_entity_poly.pdbx_strand_id
1 'polypeptide(L)'
;MLTAENKQFKLTDEGVILFQTDPTNPLPGKPVGKVEKGASITEPAVKVEGEGVPADADKDAVKAKLEKWIKDHVFEVLNPLMVLKDEEEIPAPARQIADKVYDAFGILPREELEELIGQLDETGRAALRQRKVRLGPVLVFLPMLNKPAAVRLRALLWQLWSDKPLPAPVPHDGITSISVDKENADATYYRAIGYPLYAGRAIRVDMLDRIISAVYDSADKGVFKAKHEMAEWLGCPIADLYDVLEAMGHKKIHDPADEATEEKPAEAAEEPKAEEAPAAEATETASEETASEEQASGTKSEPAAQVKPELATFRLRKGKAYGGGQKKPFRKFDDKKGENKKPFKKKKPQHGNKNRGEKRERVVSAPAKKVEDSPFAVLKELKQK
;
A
#
# COMPACT_ATOMS: atom_id res chain seq x y z
N MET A 1 23.39 -9.21 28.32
CA MET A 1 22.93 -9.57 26.95
C MET A 1 22.15 -10.86 26.89
N LEU A 2 22.61 -11.97 27.49
CA LEU A 2 21.91 -13.25 27.39
C LEU A 2 20.49 -13.22 27.98
N THR A 3 20.30 -12.43 29.05
CA THR A 3 19.00 -12.15 29.68
C THR A 3 18.27 -10.92 29.14
N ALA A 4 18.80 -10.27 28.09
CA ALA A 4 18.22 -9.04 27.55
C ALA A 4 16.84 -9.28 26.91
N GLU A 5 15.98 -8.28 27.04
CA GLU A 5 14.68 -8.20 26.39
C GLU A 5 14.82 -7.85 24.90
N ASN A 6 13.83 -8.23 24.09
CA ASN A 6 13.86 -7.99 22.65
C ASN A 6 13.89 -6.49 22.29
N LYS A 7 13.38 -5.62 23.17
CA LYS A 7 13.36 -4.15 22.99
C LYS A 7 14.74 -3.48 23.13
N GLN A 8 15.71 -4.18 23.72
CA GLN A 8 17.07 -3.67 23.91
C GLN A 8 17.94 -3.82 22.65
N PHE A 9 17.44 -4.51 21.63
CA PHE A 9 18.11 -4.69 20.36
C PHE A 9 17.42 -3.88 19.27
N LYS A 10 18.21 -3.30 18.36
CA LYS A 10 17.72 -2.56 17.19
C LYS A 10 18.51 -2.99 15.96
N LEU A 11 17.80 -3.12 14.83
CA LEU A 11 18.41 -3.37 13.53
C LEU A 11 18.56 -2.04 12.78
N THR A 12 19.74 -1.81 12.22
CA THR A 12 20.02 -0.67 11.33
C THR A 12 19.82 -1.05 9.87
N ASP A 13 19.66 -0.04 9.00
CA ASP A 13 19.48 -0.26 7.55
C ASP A 13 20.73 -0.85 6.87
N GLU A 14 21.89 -0.78 7.54
CA GLU A 14 23.16 -1.41 7.13
C GLU A 14 23.27 -2.89 7.53
N GLY A 15 22.26 -3.44 8.22
CA GLY A 15 22.28 -4.81 8.71
C GLY A 15 23.06 -5.01 10.01
N VAL A 16 23.44 -3.93 10.71
CA VAL A 16 24.10 -4.02 12.02
C VAL A 16 23.05 -4.08 13.13
N ILE A 17 23.24 -5.03 14.05
CA ILE A 17 22.45 -5.18 15.28
C ILE A 17 23.11 -4.37 16.37
N LEU A 18 22.37 -3.42 16.94
CA LEU A 18 22.79 -2.59 18.05
C LEU A 18 22.12 -3.09 19.34
N PHE A 19 22.87 -3.12 20.44
CA PHE A 19 22.39 -3.44 21.78
C PHE A 19 22.47 -2.21 22.69
N GLN A 20 21.41 -2.00 23.46
CA GLN A 20 21.32 -0.97 24.50
C GLN A 20 21.18 -1.64 25.87
N THR A 21 21.98 -1.18 26.84
CA THR A 21 21.87 -1.67 28.24
C THR A 21 20.52 -1.25 28.85
N ASP A 22 20.08 -0.01 28.58
CA ASP A 22 18.79 0.50 29.03
C ASP A 22 17.80 0.57 27.86
N PRO A 23 16.59 0.00 27.99
CA PRO A 23 15.60 -0.02 26.92
C PRO A 23 15.05 1.38 26.57
N THR A 24 15.18 2.35 27.47
CA THR A 24 14.64 3.72 27.32
C THR A 24 15.69 4.70 26.79
N ASN A 25 16.93 4.26 26.56
CA ASN A 25 18.00 5.18 26.14
C ASN A 25 17.79 5.64 24.68
N PRO A 26 17.77 6.96 24.41
CA PRO A 26 17.64 7.49 23.05
C PRO A 26 18.90 7.35 22.18
N LEU A 27 20.09 7.15 22.78
CA LEU A 27 21.35 7.07 22.04
C LEU A 27 21.47 5.77 21.24
N PRO A 28 22.08 5.77 20.04
CA PRO A 28 22.31 4.54 19.30
C PRO A 28 23.07 3.53 20.17
N GLY A 29 22.57 2.29 20.22
CA GLY A 29 23.20 1.21 20.99
C GLY A 29 24.59 0.86 20.47
N LYS A 30 25.30 -0.01 21.19
CA LYS A 30 26.61 -0.51 20.75
C LYS A 30 26.43 -1.67 19.74
N PRO A 31 27.25 -1.77 18.68
CA PRO A 31 27.15 -2.86 17.72
C PRO A 31 27.52 -4.20 18.37
N VAL A 32 26.72 -5.23 18.11
CA VAL A 32 26.89 -6.58 18.68
C VAL A 32 26.85 -7.71 17.66
N GLY A 33 26.40 -7.42 16.45
CA GLY A 33 26.44 -8.37 15.35
C GLY A 33 26.02 -7.73 14.04
N LYS A 34 26.20 -8.48 12.97
CA LYS A 34 25.77 -8.14 11.63
C LYS A 34 24.92 -9.27 11.06
N VAL A 35 23.89 -8.89 10.33
CA VAL A 35 22.99 -9.80 9.65
C VAL A 35 23.61 -10.18 8.30
N GLU A 36 23.63 -11.48 8.01
CA GLU A 36 24.16 -12.07 6.78
C GLU A 36 23.07 -12.90 6.09
N LYS A 37 23.35 -13.33 4.85
CA LYS A 37 22.47 -14.23 4.10
C LYS A 37 22.27 -15.55 4.87
N GLY A 38 21.02 -15.90 5.12
CA GLY A 38 20.65 -17.12 5.85
C GLY A 38 20.08 -18.21 4.96
N ALA A 39 19.31 -19.12 5.56
CA ALA A 39 18.77 -20.30 4.89
C ALA A 39 17.62 -19.97 3.92
N SER A 40 16.86 -18.91 4.22
CA SER A 40 15.79 -18.39 3.37
C SER A 40 15.76 -16.86 3.46
N ILE A 41 15.04 -16.20 2.54
CA ILE A 41 14.90 -14.73 2.55
C ILE A 41 14.29 -14.19 3.85
N THR A 42 13.48 -14.98 4.55
CA THR A 42 12.85 -14.63 5.83
C THR A 42 13.63 -15.08 7.05
N GLU A 43 14.70 -15.86 6.88
CA GLU A 43 15.51 -16.41 7.96
C GLU A 43 16.98 -16.06 7.75
N PRO A 44 17.37 -14.80 8.01
CA PRO A 44 18.75 -14.38 7.84
C PRO A 44 19.66 -14.98 8.93
N ALA A 45 20.95 -15.13 8.60
CA ALA A 45 21.97 -15.56 9.54
C ALA A 45 22.52 -14.36 10.33
N VAL A 46 23.14 -14.61 11.48
CA VAL A 46 23.79 -13.56 12.28
C VAL A 46 25.24 -13.92 12.55
N LYS A 47 26.11 -12.95 12.29
CA LYS A 47 27.52 -12.98 12.68
C LYS A 47 27.73 -12.08 13.89
N VAL A 48 28.32 -12.62 14.95
CA VAL A 48 28.63 -11.87 16.17
C VAL A 48 29.90 -11.06 15.94
N GLU A 49 29.77 -9.74 15.87
CA GLU A 49 30.86 -8.79 15.68
C GLU A 49 30.48 -7.42 16.27
N GLY A 50 31.42 -6.75 16.93
CA GLY A 50 31.23 -5.39 17.44
C GLY A 50 31.68 -5.17 18.88
N GLU A 51 31.91 -3.90 19.23
CA GLU A 51 32.43 -3.44 20.53
C GLU A 51 31.47 -3.63 21.70
N GLY A 52 30.19 -3.87 21.42
CA GLY A 52 29.18 -4.13 22.44
C GLY A 52 29.31 -5.51 23.06
N VAL A 53 29.92 -6.47 22.37
CA VAL A 53 30.02 -7.87 22.84
C VAL A 53 30.99 -7.94 24.02
N PRO A 54 30.58 -8.41 25.20
CA PRO A 54 31.48 -8.54 26.34
C PRO A 54 32.63 -9.52 26.03
N ALA A 55 33.86 -9.20 26.41
CA ALA A 55 35.05 -10.00 26.11
C ALA A 55 34.98 -11.43 26.70
N ASP A 56 34.37 -11.56 27.89
CA ASP A 56 34.21 -12.83 28.60
C ASP A 56 32.90 -13.56 28.24
N ALA A 57 32.13 -13.05 27.28
CA ALA A 57 30.87 -13.68 26.88
C ALA A 57 31.12 -14.91 26.01
N ASP A 58 30.36 -15.97 26.28
CA ASP A 58 30.26 -17.11 25.38
C ASP A 58 29.66 -16.66 24.04
N LYS A 59 30.52 -16.65 23.00
CA LYS A 59 30.16 -16.20 21.65
C LYS A 59 29.06 -17.04 21.03
N ASP A 60 29.00 -18.34 21.34
CA ASP A 60 27.97 -19.23 20.81
C ASP A 60 26.62 -18.95 21.47
N ALA A 61 26.62 -18.70 22.78
CA ALA A 61 25.42 -18.28 23.51
C ALA A 61 24.90 -16.91 23.02
N VAL A 62 25.80 -15.95 22.75
CA VAL A 62 25.44 -14.64 22.18
C VAL A 62 24.87 -14.81 20.77
N LYS A 63 25.51 -15.63 19.92
CA LYS A 63 25.03 -15.92 18.58
C LYS A 63 23.61 -16.49 18.59
N ALA A 64 23.38 -17.54 19.38
CA ALA A 64 22.06 -18.16 19.51
C ALA A 64 20.98 -17.17 20.01
N LYS A 65 21.36 -16.25 20.90
CA LYS A 65 20.46 -15.19 21.38
C LYS A 65 20.12 -14.19 20.27
N LEU A 66 21.10 -13.74 19.49
CA LEU A 66 20.88 -12.82 18.37
C LEU A 66 20.08 -13.48 17.24
N GLU A 67 20.35 -14.75 16.93
CA GLU A 67 19.57 -15.53 15.96
C GLU A 67 18.11 -15.70 16.38
N LYS A 68 17.87 -15.96 17.67
CA LYS A 68 16.50 -15.99 18.20
C LYS A 68 15.84 -14.62 18.08
N TRP A 69 16.56 -13.55 18.45
CA TRP A 69 16.02 -12.20 18.38
C TRP A 69 15.68 -11.77 16.96
N ILE A 70 16.55 -12.02 15.97
CA ILE A 70 16.27 -11.64 14.58
C ILE A 70 15.07 -12.42 14.04
N LYS A 71 14.92 -13.70 14.39
CA LYS A 71 13.73 -14.49 14.04
C LYS A 71 12.46 -13.88 14.64
N ASP A 72 12.48 -13.56 15.93
CA ASP A 72 11.35 -12.90 16.61
C ASP A 72 11.04 -11.53 15.98
N HIS A 73 12.07 -10.74 15.67
CA HIS A 73 11.92 -9.42 15.05
C HIS A 73 11.32 -9.51 13.64
N VAL A 74 11.82 -10.43 12.80
CA VAL A 74 11.28 -10.67 11.46
C VAL A 74 9.83 -11.15 11.55
N PHE A 75 9.53 -12.06 12.48
CA PHE A 75 8.18 -12.55 12.71
C PHE A 75 7.23 -11.42 13.15
N GLU A 76 7.65 -10.54 14.06
CA GLU A 76 6.82 -9.42 14.55
C GLU A 76 6.52 -8.41 13.43
N VAL A 77 7.55 -7.99 12.68
CA VAL A 77 7.44 -6.95 11.65
C VAL A 77 6.75 -7.49 10.38
N LEU A 78 7.09 -8.70 9.96
CA LEU A 78 6.52 -9.37 8.77
C LEU A 78 5.42 -10.38 9.13
N ASN A 79 4.79 -10.24 10.30
CA ASN A 79 3.71 -11.12 10.75
C ASN A 79 2.63 -11.38 9.66
N PRO A 80 2.15 -10.38 8.90
CA PRO A 80 1.15 -10.63 7.84
C PRO A 80 1.63 -11.59 6.75
N LEU A 81 2.94 -11.67 6.52
CA LEU A 81 3.55 -12.62 5.59
C LEU A 81 3.65 -14.00 6.24
N MET A 82 4.12 -14.08 7.47
CA MET A 82 4.34 -15.34 8.19
C MET A 82 3.03 -16.11 8.43
N VAL A 83 1.95 -15.41 8.75
CA VAL A 83 0.61 -16.01 8.96
C VAL A 83 0.06 -16.72 7.70
N LEU A 84 0.62 -16.43 6.51
CA LEU A 84 0.25 -17.17 5.29
C LEU A 84 0.73 -18.63 5.31
N LYS A 85 1.81 -18.93 6.06
CA LYS A 85 2.37 -20.28 6.18
C LYS A 85 1.70 -21.12 7.28
N ASP A 86 0.93 -20.51 8.18
CA ASP A 86 0.26 -21.21 9.29
C ASP A 86 -0.60 -22.39 8.79
N GLU A 87 -0.53 -23.53 9.47
CA GLU A 87 -1.17 -24.80 9.07
C GLU A 87 -2.68 -24.87 9.32
N GLU A 88 -3.36 -23.73 9.51
CA GLU A 88 -4.81 -23.72 9.61
C GLU A 88 -5.47 -24.34 8.38
N GLU A 89 -6.58 -25.07 8.57
CA GLU A 89 -7.35 -25.68 7.50
C GLU A 89 -7.99 -24.60 6.60
N ILE A 90 -7.28 -24.26 5.52
CA ILE A 90 -7.74 -23.37 4.45
C ILE A 90 -8.08 -24.24 3.22
N PRO A 91 -9.12 -23.89 2.44
CA PRO A 91 -9.36 -24.54 1.16
C PRO A 91 -8.12 -24.55 0.26
N ALA A 92 -7.86 -25.68 -0.42
CA ALA A 92 -6.64 -25.89 -1.19
C ALA A 92 -6.31 -24.76 -2.20
N PRO A 93 -7.26 -24.18 -2.98
CA PRO A 93 -6.95 -23.06 -3.87
C PRO A 93 -6.51 -21.79 -3.14
N ALA A 94 -7.11 -21.50 -1.98
CA ALA A 94 -6.70 -20.37 -1.13
C ALA A 94 -5.32 -20.60 -0.51
N ARG A 95 -5.00 -21.84 -0.14
CA ARG A 95 -3.65 -22.19 0.36
C ARG A 95 -2.59 -21.96 -0.72
N GLN A 96 -2.84 -22.42 -1.96
CA GLN A 96 -1.91 -22.21 -3.07
C GLN A 96 -1.70 -20.72 -3.39
N ILE A 97 -2.75 -19.90 -3.29
CA ILE A 97 -2.62 -18.44 -3.42
C ILE A 97 -1.74 -17.88 -2.29
N ALA A 98 -1.97 -18.29 -1.05
CA ALA A 98 -1.21 -17.84 0.11
C ALA A 98 0.29 -18.20 -0.01
N ASP A 99 0.60 -19.43 -0.45
CA ASP A 99 1.97 -19.87 -0.69
C ASP A 99 2.66 -19.05 -1.80
N LYS A 100 1.98 -18.82 -2.94
CA LYS A 100 2.53 -17.97 -4.02
C LYS A 100 2.74 -16.53 -3.58
N VAL A 101 1.84 -15.96 -2.77
CA VAL A 101 1.98 -14.60 -2.23
C VAL A 101 3.13 -14.55 -1.23
N TYR A 102 3.33 -15.58 -0.41
CA TYR A 102 4.46 -15.70 0.50
C TYR A 102 5.80 -15.72 -0.26
N ASP A 103 5.90 -16.59 -1.28
CA ASP A 103 7.12 -16.75 -2.08
C ASP A 103 7.46 -15.46 -2.85
N ALA A 104 6.45 -14.68 -3.25
CA ALA A 104 6.60 -13.38 -3.89
C ALA A 104 6.80 -12.21 -2.91
N PHE A 105 7.06 -12.51 -1.63
CA PHE A 105 7.32 -11.52 -0.59
C PHE A 105 6.18 -10.53 -0.34
N GLY A 106 4.95 -11.02 -0.53
CA GLY A 106 3.71 -10.34 -0.20
C GLY A 106 3.05 -9.59 -1.34
N ILE A 107 3.62 -9.56 -2.55
CA ILE A 107 3.04 -8.88 -3.73
C ILE A 107 3.24 -9.70 -5.00
N LEU A 108 2.14 -9.97 -5.70
CA LEU A 108 2.15 -10.74 -6.93
C LEU A 108 1.19 -10.14 -7.98
N PRO A 109 1.53 -10.18 -9.28
CA PRO A 109 0.57 -9.91 -10.35
C PRO A 109 -0.62 -10.84 -10.27
N ARG A 110 -1.83 -10.27 -10.37
CA ARG A 110 -3.08 -11.04 -10.38
C ARG A 110 -3.13 -12.01 -11.56
N GLU A 111 -2.52 -11.66 -12.69
CA GLU A 111 -2.45 -12.48 -13.90
C GLU A 111 -1.90 -13.89 -13.60
N GLU A 112 -0.92 -14.01 -12.69
CA GLU A 112 -0.31 -15.30 -12.30
C GLU A 112 -1.21 -16.17 -11.40
N LEU A 113 -2.32 -15.61 -10.93
CA LEU A 113 -3.28 -16.23 -10.03
C LEU A 113 -4.67 -16.37 -10.65
N GLU A 114 -4.90 -15.98 -11.90
CA GLU A 114 -6.25 -15.96 -12.51
C GLU A 114 -6.96 -17.32 -12.41
N GLU A 115 -6.26 -18.41 -12.71
CA GLU A 115 -6.81 -19.77 -12.63
C GLU A 115 -7.22 -20.15 -11.21
N LEU A 116 -6.37 -19.85 -10.22
CA LEU A 116 -6.62 -20.15 -8.81
C LEU A 116 -7.75 -19.28 -8.24
N ILE A 117 -7.81 -18.00 -8.63
CA ILE A 117 -8.89 -17.08 -8.25
C ILE A 117 -10.23 -17.54 -8.84
N GLY A 118 -10.21 -18.13 -10.04
CA GLY A 118 -11.39 -18.71 -10.68
C GLY A 118 -11.93 -19.95 -9.96
N GLN A 119 -11.06 -20.75 -9.34
CA GLN A 119 -11.42 -21.93 -8.55
C GLN A 119 -11.90 -21.61 -7.13
N LEU A 120 -11.77 -20.36 -6.70
CA LEU A 120 -12.05 -19.94 -5.33
C LEU A 120 -13.57 -19.89 -5.06
N ASP A 121 -14.00 -20.55 -3.99
CA ASP A 121 -15.36 -20.50 -3.46
C ASP A 121 -15.52 -19.35 -2.44
N GLU A 122 -16.70 -19.23 -1.82
CA GLU A 122 -16.95 -18.20 -0.80
C GLU A 122 -16.06 -18.39 0.45
N THR A 123 -15.86 -19.64 0.85
CA THR A 123 -15.01 -20.03 1.98
C THR A 123 -13.55 -19.65 1.74
N GLY A 124 -12.99 -19.99 0.57
CA GLY A 124 -11.62 -19.64 0.20
C GLY A 124 -11.42 -18.12 0.12
N ARG A 125 -12.40 -17.38 -0.41
CA ARG A 125 -12.35 -15.90 -0.38
C ARG A 125 -12.41 -15.35 1.03
N ALA A 126 -13.22 -15.91 1.92
CA ALA A 126 -13.27 -15.49 3.32
C ALA A 126 -11.94 -15.76 4.04
N ALA A 127 -11.32 -16.93 3.81
CA ALA A 127 -10.04 -17.29 4.41
C ALA A 127 -8.90 -16.36 4.00
N LEU A 128 -8.83 -15.95 2.71
CA LEU A 128 -7.86 -14.96 2.24
C LEU A 128 -8.09 -13.57 2.87
N ARG A 129 -9.36 -13.15 3.04
CA ARG A 129 -9.70 -11.87 3.70
C ARG A 129 -9.32 -11.88 5.18
N GLN A 130 -9.50 -12.99 5.89
CA GLN A 130 -9.08 -13.14 7.28
C GLN A 130 -7.57 -12.94 7.42
N ARG A 131 -6.79 -13.48 6.47
CA ARG A 131 -5.33 -13.31 6.33
C ARG A 131 -4.89 -11.99 5.73
N LYS A 132 -5.81 -11.04 5.55
CA LYS A 132 -5.54 -9.70 5.02
C LYS A 132 -4.95 -9.67 3.61
N VAL A 133 -5.12 -10.73 2.84
CA VAL A 133 -4.75 -10.76 1.42
C VAL A 133 -5.79 -9.96 0.64
N ARG A 134 -5.34 -8.91 -0.06
CA ARG A 134 -6.18 -8.08 -0.93
C ARG A 134 -6.06 -8.57 -2.36
N LEU A 135 -7.17 -8.99 -2.93
CA LEU A 135 -7.30 -9.36 -4.35
C LEU A 135 -7.63 -8.11 -5.17
N GLY A 136 -6.62 -7.28 -5.45
CA GLY A 136 -6.77 -6.08 -6.26
C GLY A 136 -7.04 -6.38 -7.74
N PRO A 137 -7.36 -5.39 -8.58
CA PRO A 137 -7.71 -5.60 -9.98
C PRO A 137 -6.51 -6.09 -10.81
N VAL A 138 -5.30 -5.62 -10.48
CA VAL A 138 -4.05 -5.96 -11.20
C VAL A 138 -3.05 -6.68 -10.31
N LEU A 139 -3.02 -6.37 -9.02
CA LEU A 139 -2.06 -6.93 -8.06
C LEU A 139 -2.79 -7.60 -6.89
N VAL A 140 -2.23 -8.69 -6.40
CA VAL A 140 -2.58 -9.32 -5.14
C VAL A 140 -1.51 -8.97 -4.12
N PHE A 141 -1.89 -8.40 -2.98
CA PHE A 141 -0.93 -7.92 -2.00
C PHE A 141 -1.44 -7.94 -0.56
N LEU A 142 -0.53 -7.78 0.39
CA LEU A 142 -0.80 -7.61 1.82
C LEU A 142 -0.70 -6.13 2.23
N PRO A 143 -1.82 -5.40 2.44
CA PRO A 143 -1.79 -3.97 2.73
C PRO A 143 -0.98 -3.60 3.98
N MET A 144 -0.93 -4.49 4.97
CA MET A 144 -0.22 -4.24 6.23
C MET A 144 1.31 -4.19 6.06
N LEU A 145 1.86 -4.74 4.97
CA LEU A 145 3.30 -4.71 4.70
C LEU A 145 3.77 -3.35 4.16
N ASN A 146 2.86 -2.42 3.86
CA ASN A 146 3.21 -1.08 3.38
C ASN A 146 3.71 -0.15 4.50
N LYS A 147 3.71 -0.61 5.76
CA LYS A 147 4.28 0.13 6.88
C LYS A 147 5.79 0.32 6.70
N PRO A 148 6.37 1.49 7.05
CA PRO A 148 7.79 1.75 6.83
C PRO A 148 8.74 0.71 7.43
N ALA A 149 8.47 0.22 8.64
CA ALA A 149 9.28 -0.83 9.27
C ALA A 149 9.31 -2.13 8.44
N ALA A 150 8.16 -2.54 7.88
CA ALA A 150 8.08 -3.72 7.02
C ALA A 150 8.73 -3.46 5.65
N VAL A 151 8.63 -2.26 5.10
CA VAL A 151 9.32 -1.89 3.84
C VAL A 151 10.84 -1.95 4.02
N ARG A 152 11.39 -1.32 5.07
CA ARG A 152 12.83 -1.33 5.36
C ARG A 152 13.37 -2.73 5.61
N LEU A 153 12.67 -3.52 6.45
CA LEU A 153 13.09 -4.89 6.72
C LEU A 153 13.03 -5.76 5.46
N ARG A 154 11.98 -5.65 4.65
CA ARG A 154 11.90 -6.35 3.36
C ARG A 154 13.04 -5.96 2.43
N ALA A 155 13.34 -4.67 2.34
CA ALA A 155 14.43 -4.17 1.51
C ALA A 155 15.79 -4.74 1.94
N LEU A 156 16.08 -4.74 3.24
CA LEU A 156 17.29 -5.29 3.82
C LEU A 156 17.41 -6.80 3.55
N LEU A 157 16.36 -7.58 3.85
CA LEU A 157 16.35 -9.04 3.63
C LEU A 157 16.51 -9.40 2.16
N TRP A 158 15.87 -8.64 1.27
CA TRP A 158 15.96 -8.88 -0.17
C TRP A 158 17.36 -8.58 -0.72
N GLN A 159 17.99 -7.49 -0.29
CA GLN A 159 19.38 -7.17 -0.68
C GLN A 159 20.37 -8.22 -0.16
N LEU A 160 20.22 -8.65 1.09
CA LEU A 160 21.03 -9.71 1.68
C LEU A 160 20.87 -11.03 0.92
N TRP A 161 19.64 -11.38 0.53
CA TRP A 161 19.38 -12.60 -0.23
C TRP A 161 19.94 -12.55 -1.65
N SER A 162 19.90 -11.36 -2.27
CA SER A 162 20.36 -11.10 -3.64
C SER A 162 21.85 -10.72 -3.72
N ASP A 163 22.59 -10.82 -2.61
CA ASP A 163 24.01 -10.48 -2.50
C ASP A 163 24.35 -9.06 -3.02
N LYS A 164 23.43 -8.11 -2.79
CA LYS A 164 23.55 -6.70 -3.17
C LYS A 164 23.98 -5.82 -1.99
N PRO A 165 24.62 -4.66 -2.24
CA PRO A 165 25.13 -3.81 -1.17
C PRO A 165 24.00 -3.22 -0.30
N LEU A 166 24.32 -3.04 0.98
CA LEU A 166 23.54 -2.28 1.96
C LEU A 166 24.18 -0.90 2.14
N PRO A 167 23.39 0.15 2.49
CA PRO A 167 21.95 0.13 2.75
C PRO A 167 21.11 -0.02 1.48
N ALA A 168 19.93 -0.63 1.63
CA ALA A 168 18.99 -0.83 0.53
C ALA A 168 18.32 0.50 0.12
N PRO A 169 18.15 0.80 -1.18
CA PRO A 169 17.48 2.02 -1.63
C PRO A 169 15.96 1.95 -1.37
N VAL A 170 15.50 2.58 -0.29
CA VAL A 170 14.09 2.61 0.12
C VAL A 170 13.48 4.00 -0.06
N PRO A 171 12.19 4.10 -0.47
CA PRO A 171 11.46 5.37 -0.44
C PRO A 171 11.37 5.92 0.98
N HIS A 172 11.39 7.25 1.14
CA HIS A 172 11.21 7.87 2.46
C HIS A 172 9.83 7.57 3.06
N ASP A 173 9.80 7.54 4.39
CA ASP A 173 8.59 7.26 5.16
C ASP A 173 7.46 8.24 4.79
N GLY A 174 6.28 7.70 4.49
CA GLY A 174 5.10 8.49 4.15
C GLY A 174 4.98 8.87 2.67
N ILE A 175 6.03 8.76 1.86
CA ILE A 175 5.98 9.07 0.42
C ILE A 175 5.24 7.99 -0.38
N THR A 176 4.24 8.39 -1.16
CA THR A 176 3.41 7.46 -1.96
C THR A 176 4.11 6.97 -3.23
N SER A 177 5.12 7.68 -3.70
CA SER A 177 5.89 7.30 -4.87
C SER A 177 7.19 8.06 -5.02
N ILE A 178 8.15 7.47 -5.72
CA ILE A 178 9.41 8.12 -6.08
C ILE A 178 9.74 7.91 -7.55
N SER A 179 10.42 8.88 -8.16
CA SER A 179 11.05 8.68 -9.47
C SER A 179 12.27 7.79 -9.30
N VAL A 180 12.46 6.84 -10.21
CA VAL A 180 13.59 5.92 -10.22
C VAL A 180 14.15 5.84 -11.63
N ASP A 181 15.48 5.81 -11.72
CA ASP A 181 16.17 5.63 -12.98
C ASP A 181 15.79 4.30 -13.65
N LYS A 182 15.17 4.39 -14.83
CA LYS A 182 14.61 3.25 -15.57
C LYS A 182 15.65 2.19 -15.92
N GLU A 183 16.91 2.58 -16.12
CA GLU A 183 17.96 1.67 -16.58
C GLU A 183 18.55 0.82 -15.45
N ASN A 184 18.63 1.39 -14.24
CA ASN A 184 19.26 0.76 -13.09
C ASN A 184 18.28 0.15 -12.09
N ALA A 185 16.97 0.42 -12.24
CA ALA A 185 15.97 -0.01 -11.28
C ALA A 185 15.52 -1.46 -11.48
N ASP A 186 15.63 -2.27 -10.43
CA ASP A 186 15.18 -3.65 -10.44
C ASP A 186 13.67 -3.75 -10.13
N ALA A 187 12.87 -4.05 -11.15
CA ALA A 187 11.43 -4.26 -11.04
C ALA A 187 11.02 -5.30 -9.97
N THR A 188 11.83 -6.34 -9.80
CA THR A 188 11.54 -7.40 -8.82
C THR A 188 11.77 -6.91 -7.40
N TYR A 189 12.86 -6.17 -7.17
CA TYR A 189 13.15 -5.54 -5.88
C TYR A 189 12.03 -4.57 -5.45
N TYR A 190 11.71 -3.63 -6.32
CA TYR A 190 10.73 -2.58 -6.03
C TYR A 190 9.34 -3.16 -5.77
N ARG A 191 8.95 -4.22 -6.51
CA ARG A 191 7.74 -4.99 -6.22
C ARG A 191 7.81 -5.69 -4.87
N ALA A 192 8.92 -6.34 -4.53
CA ALA A 192 9.11 -7.06 -3.27
C ALA A 192 8.97 -6.15 -2.02
N ILE A 193 9.37 -4.87 -2.15
CA ILE A 193 9.29 -3.89 -1.04
C ILE A 193 7.97 -3.12 -0.95
N GLY A 194 7.00 -3.34 -1.84
CA GLY A 194 5.73 -2.59 -1.80
C GLY A 194 5.53 -1.50 -2.84
N TYR A 195 6.49 -1.29 -3.73
CA TYR A 195 6.54 -0.15 -4.65
C TYR A 195 6.72 -0.58 -6.10
N PRO A 196 5.76 -1.30 -6.72
CA PRO A 196 5.89 -1.73 -8.11
C PRO A 196 6.24 -0.56 -9.05
N LEU A 197 7.12 -0.84 -10.01
CA LEU A 197 7.62 0.13 -10.98
C LEU A 197 6.70 0.27 -12.18
N TYR A 198 6.28 1.50 -12.48
CA TYR A 198 5.54 1.87 -13.68
C TYR A 198 6.14 3.14 -14.27
N ALA A 199 6.50 3.08 -15.55
CA ALA A 199 7.07 4.21 -16.30
C ALA A 199 8.25 4.94 -15.62
N GLY A 200 9.13 4.22 -14.91
CA GLY A 200 10.25 4.84 -14.18
C GLY A 200 9.87 5.43 -12.83
N ARG A 201 8.73 5.02 -12.27
CA ARG A 201 8.25 5.49 -10.99
C ARG A 201 7.84 4.32 -10.10
N ALA A 202 8.37 4.30 -8.88
CA ALA A 202 8.04 3.29 -7.89
C ALA A 202 6.85 3.79 -7.08
N ILE A 203 5.71 3.10 -7.15
CA ILE A 203 4.44 3.58 -6.61
C ILE A 203 3.98 2.63 -5.51
N ARG A 204 3.61 3.17 -4.35
CA ARG A 204 3.09 2.35 -3.26
C ARG A 204 1.84 1.59 -3.69
N VAL A 205 1.84 0.28 -3.43
CA VAL A 205 0.84 -0.65 -3.97
C VAL A 205 -0.61 -0.33 -3.59
N ASP A 206 -0.87 0.25 -2.42
CA ASP A 206 -2.23 0.65 -2.00
C ASP A 206 -2.75 1.87 -2.78
N MET A 207 -1.89 2.84 -3.08
CA MET A 207 -2.27 3.99 -3.90
C MET A 207 -2.44 3.57 -5.35
N LEU A 208 -1.57 2.70 -5.84
CA LEU A 208 -1.73 2.11 -7.17
C LEU A 208 -3.07 1.35 -7.29
N ASP A 209 -3.40 0.50 -6.32
CA ASP A 209 -4.68 -0.24 -6.31
C ASP A 209 -5.89 0.69 -6.28
N ARG A 210 -5.80 1.80 -5.55
CA ARG A 210 -6.84 2.84 -5.49
C ARG A 210 -7.05 3.51 -6.85
N ILE A 211 -5.97 3.89 -7.53
CA ILE A 211 -6.03 4.52 -8.86
C ILE A 211 -6.63 3.56 -9.86
N ILE A 212 -6.13 2.32 -9.89
CA ILE A 212 -6.59 1.28 -10.78
C ILE A 212 -8.10 1.04 -10.56
N SER A 213 -8.53 0.93 -9.30
CA SER A 213 -9.96 0.77 -8.97
C SER A 213 -10.78 1.96 -9.47
N ALA A 214 -10.33 3.20 -9.25
CA ALA A 214 -11.01 4.41 -9.73
C ALA A 214 -11.08 4.48 -11.26
N VAL A 215 -10.04 4.02 -11.97
CA VAL A 215 -10.02 3.90 -13.43
C VAL A 215 -11.08 2.89 -13.89
N TYR A 216 -11.15 1.70 -13.28
CA TYR A 216 -12.14 0.69 -13.64
C TYR A 216 -13.58 1.12 -13.32
N ASP A 217 -13.80 1.82 -12.20
CA ASP A 217 -15.12 2.30 -11.80
C ASP A 217 -15.64 3.45 -12.67
N SER A 218 -14.74 4.27 -13.22
CA SER A 218 -15.07 5.42 -14.08
C SER A 218 -15.10 5.09 -15.58
N ALA A 219 -14.67 3.90 -15.97
CA ALA A 219 -14.64 3.51 -17.37
C ALA A 219 -16.05 3.23 -17.91
N ASP A 220 -16.53 4.09 -18.82
CA ASP A 220 -17.74 3.84 -19.61
C ASP A 220 -17.36 3.38 -21.02
N LYS A 221 -17.96 2.28 -21.48
CA LYS A 221 -17.67 1.65 -22.79
C LYS A 221 -16.17 1.42 -23.07
N GLY A 222 -15.36 1.26 -22.03
CA GLY A 222 -13.90 1.05 -22.13
C GLY A 222 -13.10 2.33 -22.37
N VAL A 223 -13.68 3.50 -22.11
CA VAL A 223 -13.01 4.81 -22.13
C VAL A 223 -13.18 5.45 -20.75
N PHE A 224 -12.13 6.08 -20.24
CA PHE A 224 -12.17 6.82 -18.98
C PHE A 224 -11.41 8.14 -19.12
N LYS A 225 -11.77 9.13 -18.28
CA LYS A 225 -11.07 10.41 -18.18
C LYS A 225 -10.16 10.39 -16.97
N ALA A 226 -8.90 10.78 -17.13
CA ALA A 226 -8.00 10.96 -15.99
C ALA A 226 -8.56 12.04 -15.06
N LYS A 227 -8.32 11.93 -13.75
CA LYS A 227 -8.76 12.90 -12.75
C LYS A 227 -7.57 13.47 -12.01
N HIS A 228 -7.64 14.74 -11.62
CA HIS A 228 -6.58 15.38 -10.82
C HIS A 228 -6.34 14.65 -9.51
N GLU A 229 -7.40 14.10 -8.90
CA GLU A 229 -7.31 13.27 -7.70
C GLU A 229 -6.31 12.11 -7.87
N MET A 230 -6.19 11.54 -9.07
CA MET A 230 -5.24 10.46 -9.34
C MET A 230 -3.79 10.96 -9.30
N ALA A 231 -3.51 12.15 -9.82
CA ALA A 231 -2.18 12.77 -9.74
C ALA A 231 -1.85 13.16 -8.30
N GLU A 232 -2.83 13.68 -7.54
CA GLU A 232 -2.69 14.03 -6.13
C GLU A 232 -2.38 12.81 -5.26
N TRP A 233 -3.06 11.67 -5.45
CA TRP A 233 -2.75 10.43 -4.71
C TRP A 233 -1.33 9.93 -5.00
N LEU A 234 -0.86 10.15 -6.22
CA LEU A 234 0.49 9.81 -6.64
C LEU A 234 1.53 10.84 -6.24
N GLY A 235 1.17 12.05 -5.84
CA GLY A 235 2.14 13.12 -5.58
C GLY A 235 3.07 13.41 -6.76
N CYS A 236 2.58 13.28 -8.00
CA CYS A 236 3.37 13.48 -9.22
C CYS A 236 2.71 14.49 -10.16
N PRO A 237 3.45 15.08 -11.10
CA PRO A 237 2.86 15.88 -12.17
C PRO A 237 1.93 15.03 -13.04
N ILE A 238 1.05 15.73 -13.77
CA ILE A 238 0.03 15.11 -14.64
C ILE A 238 0.69 14.31 -15.78
N ALA A 239 1.83 14.78 -16.31
CA ALA A 239 2.60 14.07 -17.33
C ALA A 239 3.01 12.67 -16.84
N ASP A 240 3.59 12.57 -15.64
CA ASP A 240 3.96 11.29 -15.03
C ASP A 240 2.75 10.38 -14.78
N LEU A 241 1.58 10.95 -14.48
CA LEU A 241 0.34 10.17 -14.36
C LEU A 241 -0.01 9.51 -15.70
N TYR A 242 0.13 10.23 -16.82
CA TYR A 242 -0.15 9.69 -18.15
C TYR A 242 0.81 8.57 -18.50
N ASP A 243 2.11 8.77 -18.27
CA ASP A 243 3.13 7.74 -18.46
C ASP A 243 2.84 6.47 -17.66
N VAL A 244 2.39 6.62 -16.40
CA VAL A 244 1.98 5.49 -15.55
C VAL A 244 0.74 4.78 -16.12
N LEU A 245 -0.27 5.52 -16.58
CA LEU A 245 -1.47 4.94 -17.21
C LEU A 245 -1.13 4.19 -18.50
N GLU A 246 -0.21 4.71 -19.29
CA GLU A 246 0.29 4.06 -20.51
C GLU A 246 1.11 2.81 -20.20
N ALA A 247 1.98 2.84 -19.18
CA ALA A 247 2.73 1.68 -18.73
C ALA A 247 1.83 0.56 -18.17
N MET A 248 0.64 0.89 -17.64
CA MET A 248 -0.39 -0.10 -17.29
C MET A 248 -1.11 -0.68 -18.53
N GLY A 249 -0.85 -0.13 -19.71
CA GLY A 249 -1.36 -0.57 -21.00
C GLY A 249 -2.65 0.12 -21.44
N HIS A 250 -3.01 1.25 -20.82
CA HIS A 250 -4.09 2.11 -21.32
C HIS A 250 -3.59 2.94 -22.51
N LYS A 251 -4.45 3.17 -23.51
CA LYS A 251 -4.07 3.98 -24.69
C LYS A 251 -4.65 5.38 -24.57
N LYS A 252 -3.83 6.41 -24.63
CA LYS A 252 -4.30 7.80 -24.70
C LYS A 252 -5.13 7.99 -26.00
N ILE A 253 -6.34 8.55 -25.89
CA ILE A 253 -7.24 8.79 -27.02
C ILE A 253 -7.31 10.28 -27.36
N HIS A 254 -7.44 11.15 -26.35
CA HIS A 254 -7.57 12.59 -26.53
C HIS A 254 -6.91 13.31 -25.37
N ASP A 255 -6.06 14.30 -25.66
CA ASP A 255 -5.53 15.24 -24.70
C ASP A 255 -6.13 16.62 -24.97
N PRO A 256 -6.90 17.21 -24.05
CA PRO A 256 -7.32 18.60 -24.16
C PRO A 256 -6.15 19.59 -24.11
N ALA A 257 -4.94 19.18 -23.70
CA ALA A 257 -3.74 20.03 -23.76
C ALA A 257 -3.13 20.13 -25.18
N ASP A 258 -3.36 19.13 -26.04
CA ASP A 258 -2.88 19.17 -27.43
C ASP A 258 -3.71 20.18 -28.26
N GLU A 259 -5.01 20.33 -27.98
CA GLU A 259 -5.88 21.34 -28.62
C GLU A 259 -5.52 22.79 -28.22
N ALA A 260 -5.10 23.03 -26.97
CA ALA A 260 -4.66 24.35 -26.52
C ALA A 260 -3.33 24.81 -27.15
N THR A 261 -2.56 23.87 -27.69
CA THR A 261 -1.29 24.15 -28.38
C THR A 261 -1.51 24.40 -29.88
N GLU A 262 -2.56 23.83 -30.47
CA GLU A 262 -2.95 24.09 -31.87
C GLU A 262 -3.75 25.40 -32.06
N GLU A 263 -4.46 25.88 -31.03
CA GLU A 263 -5.26 27.13 -31.11
C GLU A 263 -4.51 28.42 -30.72
N LYS A 264 -3.17 28.37 -30.62
CA LYS A 264 -2.36 29.60 -30.57
C LYS A 264 -1.67 29.80 -31.92
N PRO A 265 -2.34 30.42 -32.92
CA PRO A 265 -1.67 30.88 -34.13
C PRO A 265 -0.42 31.67 -33.76
N ALA A 266 0.68 31.22 -34.36
CA ALA A 266 1.91 31.96 -34.47
C ALA A 266 1.65 33.29 -35.22
N GLU A 267 1.45 34.36 -34.46
CA GLU A 267 1.54 35.75 -34.89
C GLU A 267 2.06 36.51 -33.64
N ALA A 268 3.29 36.96 -33.51
CA ALA A 268 4.34 37.27 -34.46
C ALA A 268 5.70 36.88 -33.88
N ALA A 269 6.53 36.20 -34.68
CA ALA A 269 7.97 36.22 -34.53
C ALA A 269 8.50 37.15 -35.63
N GLU A 270 8.75 38.41 -35.28
CA GLU A 270 9.63 39.27 -36.08
C GLU A 270 11.08 39.00 -35.71
N GLU A 271 11.91 38.88 -36.73
CA GLU A 271 13.30 38.44 -36.76
C GLU A 271 14.24 39.29 -35.89
N PRO A 272 15.28 38.71 -35.24
CA PRO A 272 16.37 39.47 -34.68
C PRO A 272 17.45 39.70 -35.75
N LYS A 273 17.67 40.96 -36.13
CA LYS A 273 18.85 41.38 -36.90
C LYS A 273 19.99 41.66 -35.93
N ALA A 274 21.13 41.00 -36.18
CA ALA A 274 22.38 41.19 -35.46
C ALA A 274 23.05 42.54 -35.79
N GLU A 275 23.60 43.22 -34.78
CA GLU A 275 24.76 44.10 -34.94
C GLU A 275 25.51 44.27 -33.59
N GLU A 276 26.78 43.87 -33.62
CA GLU A 276 28.00 44.21 -32.86
C GLU A 276 28.01 44.63 -31.37
N ALA A 277 28.92 43.97 -30.65
CA ALA A 277 29.52 44.32 -29.35
C ALA A 277 30.48 45.55 -29.49
N PRO A 278 30.98 46.22 -28.42
CA PRO A 278 31.73 45.57 -27.32
C PRO A 278 31.60 46.15 -25.88
N ALA A 279 31.91 45.25 -24.94
CA ALA A 279 32.60 45.37 -23.64
C ALA A 279 32.68 46.71 -22.87
N ALA A 280 32.29 46.67 -21.59
CA ALA A 280 33.01 47.30 -20.48
C ALA A 280 32.71 46.62 -19.12
N GLU A 281 33.72 46.60 -18.27
CA GLU A 281 33.92 45.82 -17.03
C GLU A 281 33.18 46.33 -15.76
N ALA A 282 33.12 45.40 -14.78
CA ALA A 282 33.45 45.56 -13.35
C ALA A 282 32.33 45.72 -12.28
N THR A 283 32.41 44.79 -11.30
CA THR A 283 32.27 44.94 -9.81
C THR A 283 30.90 45.35 -9.23
N GLU A 284 30.47 44.96 -8.03
CA GLU A 284 30.76 43.95 -7.00
C GLU A 284 29.60 44.05 -5.98
N THR A 285 29.37 42.98 -5.20
CA THR A 285 28.86 42.95 -3.80
C THR A 285 27.43 43.39 -3.38
N ALA A 286 26.71 42.38 -2.82
CA ALA A 286 26.28 42.22 -1.42
C ALA A 286 24.95 42.80 -0.85
N SER A 287 24.29 41.90 -0.08
CA SER A 287 23.32 42.06 1.03
C SER A 287 21.96 42.72 0.76
N GLU A 288 20.89 42.53 1.54
CA GLU A 288 20.37 41.51 2.48
C GLU A 288 18.99 42.09 2.91
N GLU A 289 18.06 41.20 3.31
CA GLU A 289 16.83 41.42 4.09
C GLU A 289 16.12 42.79 4.13
N THR A 290 14.80 42.80 3.90
CA THR A 290 13.85 43.04 5.02
C THR A 290 12.41 42.71 4.66
N ALA A 291 11.76 42.04 5.62
CA ALA A 291 10.33 41.86 5.72
C ALA A 291 9.62 43.17 6.09
N SER A 292 8.37 43.33 5.65
CA SER A 292 7.33 43.96 6.46
C SER A 292 5.97 43.38 6.11
N GLU A 293 5.32 42.90 7.16
CA GLU A 293 3.90 42.59 7.25
C GLU A 293 3.02 43.85 7.14
N GLU A 294 1.72 43.55 6.98
CA GLU A 294 0.54 44.30 7.41
C GLU A 294 -0.23 45.09 6.34
N GLN A 295 -1.34 44.53 5.84
CA GLN A 295 -2.66 44.88 6.39
C GLN A 295 -3.80 44.05 5.78
N ALA A 296 -4.68 43.62 6.67
CA ALA A 296 -5.93 42.95 6.40
C ALA A 296 -7.00 43.94 5.90
N SER A 297 -7.79 43.52 4.92
CA SER A 297 -9.17 43.98 4.73
C SER A 297 -9.96 42.88 4.05
N GLY A 298 -11.01 42.44 4.71
CA GLY A 298 -11.82 41.30 4.29
C GLY A 298 -12.64 41.59 3.04
N THR A 299 -12.77 40.58 2.20
CA THR A 299 -14.01 40.33 1.47
C THR A 299 -14.24 38.84 1.46
N LYS A 300 -15.35 38.47 2.11
CA LYS A 300 -15.88 37.12 2.19
C LYS A 300 -16.42 36.74 0.81
N SER A 301 -15.57 36.16 -0.04
CA SER A 301 -16.00 35.47 -1.24
C SER A 301 -15.95 33.96 -0.99
N GLU A 302 -17.14 33.37 -0.97
CA GLU A 302 -17.42 31.95 -1.17
C GLU A 302 -16.43 31.32 -2.17
N PRO A 303 -15.76 30.19 -1.86
CA PRO A 303 -14.83 29.61 -2.81
C PRO A 303 -15.64 28.98 -3.95
N ALA A 304 -15.71 29.71 -5.05
CA ALA A 304 -16.08 29.18 -6.35
C ALA A 304 -15.22 27.94 -6.61
N ALA A 305 -15.88 26.82 -6.87
CA ALA A 305 -15.26 25.59 -7.28
C ALA A 305 -14.33 25.87 -8.47
N GLN A 306 -13.02 25.84 -8.23
CA GLN A 306 -12.02 25.89 -9.27
C GLN A 306 -12.26 24.67 -10.16
N VAL A 307 -12.82 24.89 -11.35
CA VAL A 307 -12.92 23.88 -12.40
C VAL A 307 -11.49 23.60 -12.83
N LYS A 308 -10.87 22.60 -12.18
CA LYS A 308 -9.54 22.12 -12.56
C LYS A 308 -9.60 21.68 -14.04
N PRO A 309 -8.59 22.01 -14.86
CA PRO A 309 -8.63 21.83 -16.32
C PRO A 309 -8.92 20.39 -16.72
N GLU A 310 -9.72 20.18 -17.74
CA GLU A 310 -10.04 18.82 -18.18
C GLU A 310 -8.76 18.03 -18.50
N LEU A 311 -8.64 16.79 -18.01
CA LEU A 311 -7.47 15.94 -18.26
C LEU A 311 -7.76 14.95 -19.40
N ALA A 312 -6.68 14.40 -19.97
CA ALA A 312 -6.73 13.45 -21.07
C ALA A 312 -7.65 12.24 -20.82
N THR A 313 -8.25 11.75 -21.91
CA THR A 313 -9.05 10.53 -21.94
C THR A 313 -8.24 9.35 -22.47
N PHE A 314 -8.45 8.20 -21.85
CA PHE A 314 -7.73 6.95 -22.11
C PHE A 314 -8.70 5.82 -22.45
N ARG A 315 -8.28 4.92 -23.34
CA ARG A 315 -8.93 3.64 -23.61
C ARG A 315 -8.38 2.60 -22.65
N LEU A 316 -9.28 1.95 -21.92
CA LEU A 316 -8.95 0.88 -21.01
C LEU A 316 -8.38 -0.33 -21.77
N ARG A 317 -7.35 -0.97 -21.21
CA ARG A 317 -6.85 -2.26 -21.70
C ARG A 317 -7.96 -3.28 -21.44
N LYS A 318 -8.53 -3.89 -22.49
CA LYS A 318 -9.43 -5.03 -22.32
C LYS A 318 -8.62 -6.22 -21.77
N GLY A 319 -8.55 -6.36 -20.46
CA GLY A 319 -8.09 -7.58 -19.81
C GLY A 319 -9.03 -8.74 -20.16
N LYS A 320 -8.52 -9.97 -20.20
CA LYS A 320 -9.32 -11.19 -20.44
C LYS A 320 -10.51 -11.34 -19.47
N ALA A 321 -10.45 -10.70 -18.30
CA ALA A 321 -11.58 -10.61 -17.37
C ALA A 321 -12.84 -9.94 -17.95
N TYR A 322 -12.70 -9.11 -18.99
CA TYR A 322 -13.81 -8.48 -19.74
C TYR A 322 -13.94 -8.97 -21.18
N GLY A 323 -13.21 -10.03 -21.55
CA GLY A 323 -13.35 -10.73 -22.82
C GLY A 323 -14.62 -11.57 -22.83
N GLY A 324 -15.78 -10.93 -23.00
CA GLY A 324 -17.01 -11.61 -23.38
C GLY A 324 -17.45 -12.67 -22.38
N GLY A 325 -17.74 -12.26 -21.13
CA GLY A 325 -18.82 -12.90 -20.41
C GLY A 325 -20.11 -12.68 -21.21
N GLN A 326 -20.30 -13.51 -22.24
CA GLN A 326 -21.57 -13.65 -22.93
C GLN A 326 -22.56 -13.87 -21.79
N LYS A 327 -23.39 -12.86 -21.50
CA LYS A 327 -24.58 -13.05 -20.66
C LYS A 327 -25.27 -14.23 -21.31
N LYS A 328 -25.12 -15.44 -20.75
CA LYS A 328 -25.89 -16.58 -21.20
C LYS A 328 -27.33 -16.09 -21.11
N PRO A 329 -28.07 -16.00 -22.24
CA PRO A 329 -29.46 -15.62 -22.15
C PRO A 329 -30.08 -16.63 -21.19
N PHE A 330 -30.79 -16.10 -20.19
CA PHE A 330 -31.58 -16.90 -19.26
C PHE A 330 -32.37 -17.88 -20.13
N ARG A 331 -32.01 -19.17 -20.12
CA ARG A 331 -32.76 -20.19 -20.85
C ARG A 331 -34.11 -20.24 -20.17
N LYS A 332 -35.12 -19.61 -20.77
CA LYS A 332 -36.51 -19.85 -20.44
C LYS A 332 -36.70 -21.36 -20.53
N PHE A 333 -37.12 -21.95 -19.42
CA PHE A 333 -37.52 -23.34 -19.36
C PHE A 333 -38.71 -23.47 -20.31
N ASP A 334 -38.49 -24.11 -21.46
CA ASP A 334 -39.52 -24.40 -22.44
C ASP A 334 -40.33 -25.58 -21.91
N ASP A 335 -41.59 -25.30 -21.57
CA ASP A 335 -42.59 -26.28 -21.16
C ASP A 335 -42.92 -27.20 -22.35
N LYS A 336 -42.25 -28.37 -22.43
CA LYS A 336 -42.71 -29.50 -23.25
C LYS A 336 -42.67 -30.82 -22.49
N LYS A 337 -43.82 -31.08 -21.86
CA LYS A 337 -44.62 -32.32 -21.90
C LYS A 337 -43.83 -33.61 -22.27
N GLY A 338 -43.61 -34.45 -21.26
CA GLY A 338 -43.19 -35.84 -21.42
C GLY A 338 -43.48 -36.60 -20.12
N GLU A 339 -44.33 -37.60 -20.22
CA GLU A 339 -45.07 -38.23 -19.13
C GLU A 339 -44.21 -39.01 -18.12
N ASN A 340 -44.82 -39.23 -16.96
CA ASN A 340 -44.62 -40.35 -16.03
C ASN A 340 -43.75 -40.09 -14.79
N LYS A 341 -44.39 -39.61 -13.69
CA LYS A 341 -44.08 -40.01 -12.30
C LYS A 341 -45.20 -39.60 -11.32
N LYS A 342 -45.48 -40.53 -10.39
CA LYS A 342 -46.64 -40.66 -9.47
C LYS A 342 -46.84 -39.48 -8.50
N PRO A 343 -48.07 -39.24 -7.99
CA PRO A 343 -48.40 -38.05 -7.19
C PRO A 343 -47.91 -38.18 -5.74
N PHE A 344 -47.04 -37.26 -5.32
CA PHE A 344 -46.70 -37.09 -3.89
C PHE A 344 -47.75 -36.22 -3.20
N LYS A 345 -48.42 -36.77 -2.20
CA LYS A 345 -49.41 -36.10 -1.34
C LYS A 345 -48.78 -34.91 -0.61
N LYS A 346 -49.30 -33.70 -0.86
CA LYS A 346 -49.05 -32.48 -0.06
C LYS A 346 -49.65 -32.66 1.35
N LYS A 347 -48.82 -32.61 2.40
CA LYS A 347 -49.26 -32.31 3.77
C LYS A 347 -49.23 -30.79 3.96
N LYS A 348 -50.39 -30.21 4.29
CA LYS A 348 -50.55 -28.82 4.73
C LYS A 348 -49.88 -28.62 6.10
N PRO A 349 -49.14 -27.53 6.35
CA PRO A 349 -49.04 -26.97 7.68
C PRO A 349 -50.26 -26.10 7.98
N GLN A 350 -50.78 -26.28 9.19
CA GLN A 350 -52.03 -25.76 9.71
C GLN A 350 -51.84 -24.30 10.18
N HIS A 351 -52.80 -23.45 9.84
CA HIS A 351 -52.91 -22.06 10.28
C HIS A 351 -53.01 -21.98 11.81
N GLY A 352 -52.04 -21.32 12.45
CA GLY A 352 -52.09 -20.84 13.83
C GLY A 352 -52.15 -19.31 13.84
N ASN A 353 -53.22 -18.80 14.43
CA ASN A 353 -53.69 -17.42 14.45
C ASN A 353 -52.64 -16.39 14.93
N LYS A 354 -52.31 -15.37 14.12
CA LYS A 354 -51.57 -14.18 14.56
C LYS A 354 -52.54 -13.02 14.65
N ASN A 355 -52.85 -12.61 15.88
CA ASN A 355 -53.44 -11.32 16.13
C ASN A 355 -52.34 -10.24 16.17
N ARG A 356 -52.74 -9.08 15.68
CA ARG A 356 -51.98 -7.91 15.23
C ARG A 356 -51.49 -7.10 16.44
N GLY A 357 -50.23 -6.65 16.44
CA GLY A 357 -49.69 -5.73 17.44
C GLY A 357 -48.34 -5.15 16.99
N GLU A 358 -48.18 -3.85 17.18
CA GLU A 358 -47.28 -2.94 16.46
C GLU A 358 -45.76 -3.17 16.57
N LYS A 359 -45.09 -2.71 15.51
CA LYS A 359 -43.66 -2.36 15.43
C LYS A 359 -43.20 -1.63 16.70
N ARG A 360 -42.13 -2.11 17.33
CA ARG A 360 -41.20 -1.27 18.10
C ARG A 360 -39.75 -1.65 17.80
N GLU A 361 -38.99 -0.63 17.43
CA GLU A 361 -37.54 -0.63 17.26
C GLU A 361 -36.87 -1.02 18.58
N ARG A 362 -35.91 -1.96 18.53
CA ARG A 362 -35.07 -2.27 19.70
C ARG A 362 -33.93 -1.26 19.76
N VAL A 363 -34.17 -0.14 20.43
CA VAL A 363 -33.12 0.72 20.97
C VAL A 363 -32.56 0.03 22.20
N VAL A 364 -31.29 -0.37 22.15
CA VAL A 364 -30.56 -0.84 23.34
C VAL A 364 -30.17 0.39 24.13
N SER A 365 -31.00 0.80 25.10
CA SER A 365 -30.64 1.81 26.09
C SER A 365 -29.90 1.14 27.26
N ALA A 366 -28.61 1.40 27.40
CA ALA A 366 -27.87 1.08 28.61
C ALA A 366 -28.34 2.02 29.75
N PRO A 367 -28.57 1.52 30.98
CA PRO A 367 -28.89 2.38 32.11
C PRO A 367 -27.67 3.22 32.49
N ALA A 368 -27.87 4.52 32.67
CA ALA A 368 -26.85 5.44 33.16
C ALA A 368 -26.32 4.98 34.53
N LYS A 369 -25.01 4.76 34.65
CA LYS A 369 -24.34 4.63 35.95
C LYS A 369 -24.51 5.96 36.69
N LYS A 370 -25.04 5.89 37.92
CA LYS A 370 -25.07 7.01 38.86
C LYS A 370 -23.64 7.54 39.07
N VAL A 371 -23.52 8.86 39.20
CA VAL A 371 -22.26 9.62 39.26
C VAL A 371 -21.56 9.51 40.63
N GLU A 372 -21.93 8.55 41.48
CA GLU A 372 -21.45 8.48 42.86
C GLU A 372 -20.19 7.61 43.04
N ASP A 373 -19.70 6.92 42.00
CA ASP A 373 -18.43 6.17 42.02
C ASP A 373 -17.51 6.57 40.85
N SER A 374 -17.32 7.89 40.66
CA SER A 374 -16.28 8.41 39.77
C SER A 374 -15.01 8.71 40.56
N PRO A 375 -13.83 8.21 40.16
CA PRO A 375 -12.55 8.45 40.84
C PRO A 375 -12.12 9.93 40.88
N PHE A 376 -12.87 10.83 40.23
CA PHE A 376 -12.67 12.28 40.24
C PHE A 376 -13.41 13.02 41.36
N ALA A 377 -14.29 12.36 42.13
CA ALA A 377 -14.99 12.99 43.26
C ALA A 377 -14.02 13.40 44.38
N VAL A 378 -12.95 12.63 44.58
CA VAL A 378 -11.89 12.89 45.58
C VAL A 378 -11.11 14.17 45.29
N LEU A 379 -11.02 14.60 44.02
CA LEU A 379 -10.32 15.84 43.64
C LEU A 379 -11.13 17.12 43.95
N LYS A 380 -12.45 17.00 44.14
CA LYS A 380 -13.32 18.16 44.43
C LYS A 380 -13.32 18.52 45.91
N GLU A 381 -13.07 17.56 46.80
CA GLU A 381 -12.97 17.78 48.26
C GLU A 381 -11.63 18.38 48.69
N LEU A 382 -10.57 18.24 47.88
CA LEU A 382 -9.25 18.84 48.17
C LEU A 382 -9.11 20.31 47.78
N LYS A 383 -10.16 20.93 47.21
CA LYS A 383 -10.15 22.35 46.82
C LYS A 383 -10.90 23.28 47.78
N GLN A 384 -11.39 22.75 48.91
CA GLN A 384 -12.08 23.51 49.97
C GLN A 384 -11.44 23.37 51.35
N LYS A 385 -10.13 23.09 51.40
CA LYS A 385 -9.32 23.29 52.60
C LYS A 385 -8.23 24.31 52.35
#